data_AF-A0A8J5JV50-F1
#
_entry.id   AF-A0A8J5JV50-F1
#
_cell.length_a   1.000
_cell.length_b   1.000
_cell.length_c   1.000
_cell.angle_alpha   90.00
_cell.angle_beta   90.00
_cell.angle_gamma   90.00
#
_symmetry.space_group_name_H-M   'P 1'
#
loop_
_entity.id
_entity.type
_entity.pdbx_description
1 polymer ?
#
loop_
_entity_poly.entity_id
_entity_poly.type
_entity_poly.pdbx_seq_one_letter_code
_entity_poly.pdbx_strand_id
1 'polypeptide(L)'
;MVFIKDLFPQDSIIGEDRLKFQLAGGCTACVAVFIHGKLFIANAGDSRGVLSLNGQPFPMSFDFTPETETQRIRKLGAMHPELLGGEFTHLDFIRRPLRHDLGKRVLYRDHYMSGWAYKTLTQDDLKYPLVCGEGKRSRVLATIGVTRGFGDHDLKAQCSSIPIKPFLTPEPQVRIFDVASADLTDGDVLVLATDGLWDITSNEAAVSTVVKSLSHFPAEDHDKYKYRYTSAAQDLVMASRGKLRERNWRTSDDKHATIDDISVFVIPLKSYQEAYQEWTSKQEANIGDPKKSSSGNSNNVNRTCDASEVNVVSTEKSSCKEETDLCPSVVQNSEESLIHEKDSLEFRPQEDYFKKEVNQEAQTKRHSDEVLESS
;
A
#
# COMPACT_ATOMS: atom_id res chain seq x y z
N MET A 1 -23.33 -7.37 -16.46
CA MET A 1 -22.32 -6.34 -16.14
C MET A 1 -22.23 -6.24 -14.63
N VAL A 2 -21.43 -7.10 -13.98
CA VAL A 2 -21.18 -7.03 -12.54
C VAL A 2 -20.22 -5.87 -12.35
N PHE A 3 -20.73 -4.72 -11.89
CA PHE A 3 -19.86 -3.69 -11.36
C PHE A 3 -19.09 -4.33 -10.20
N ILE A 4 -17.77 -4.41 -10.32
CA ILE A 4 -16.87 -4.71 -9.20
C ILE A 4 -16.98 -3.52 -8.24
N LYS A 5 -18.06 -3.47 -7.46
CA LYS A 5 -18.33 -2.38 -6.51
C LYS A 5 -17.83 -2.69 -5.11
N ASP A 6 -17.53 -3.95 -4.77
CA ASP A 6 -17.35 -4.35 -3.37
C ASP A 6 -16.14 -5.27 -3.15
N LEU A 7 -14.99 -5.02 -3.80
CA LEU A 7 -13.78 -5.78 -3.48
C LEU A 7 -13.14 -5.34 -2.14
N PHE A 8 -13.50 -4.15 -1.64
CA PHE A 8 -13.03 -3.58 -0.37
C PHE A 8 -14.18 -2.97 0.42
N PRO A 9 -15.03 -3.79 1.08
CA PRO A 9 -16.20 -3.31 1.81
C PRO A 9 -15.84 -2.27 2.89
N GLN A 10 -14.61 -2.30 3.39
CA GLN A 10 -14.13 -1.35 4.38
C GLN A 10 -14.12 0.11 3.87
N ASP A 11 -13.74 0.36 2.62
CA ASP A 11 -13.76 1.72 2.05
C ASP A 11 -15.20 2.21 1.85
N SER A 12 -16.11 1.32 1.44
CA SER A 12 -17.54 1.64 1.37
C SER A 12 -18.11 2.01 2.75
N ILE A 13 -17.74 1.26 3.80
CA ILE A 13 -18.14 1.56 5.18
C ILE A 13 -17.57 2.92 5.62
N ILE A 14 -16.30 3.23 5.34
CA ILE A 14 -15.72 4.55 5.60
C ILE A 14 -16.53 5.65 4.90
N GLY A 15 -16.96 5.39 3.66
CA GLY A 15 -17.83 6.28 2.91
C GLY A 15 -19.20 6.52 3.56
N GLU A 16 -19.82 5.50 4.14
CA GLU A 16 -21.09 5.63 4.87
C GLU A 16 -20.92 6.33 6.21
N ASP A 17 -19.90 5.94 6.97
CA ASP A 17 -19.62 6.44 8.31
C ASP A 17 -19.18 7.90 8.31
N ARG A 18 -18.58 8.38 7.22
CA ARG A 18 -18.37 9.81 6.95
C ARG A 18 -19.64 10.65 7.18
N LEU A 19 -20.80 10.18 6.73
CA LEU A 19 -22.05 10.94 6.87
C LEU A 19 -22.52 11.00 8.32
N LYS A 20 -22.23 9.98 9.12
CA LYS A 20 -22.61 9.88 10.53
C LYS A 20 -21.65 10.64 11.44
N PHE A 21 -20.36 10.50 11.20
CA PHE A 21 -19.30 10.98 12.09
C PHE A 21 -18.57 12.24 11.57
N GLN A 22 -18.96 12.76 10.40
CA GLN A 22 -18.33 13.92 9.76
C GLN A 22 -16.81 13.73 9.56
N LEU A 23 -16.41 12.48 9.30
CA LEU A 23 -15.01 12.13 9.03
C LEU A 23 -14.65 12.53 7.60
N ALA A 24 -13.82 13.57 7.48
CA ALA A 24 -13.24 14.00 6.21
C ALA A 24 -11.81 13.50 6.05
N GLY A 25 -11.40 13.34 4.79
CA GLY A 25 -10.04 12.96 4.41
C GLY A 25 -9.88 11.47 4.08
N GLY A 26 -8.64 11.10 3.78
CA GLY A 26 -8.23 9.75 3.44
C GLY A 26 -6.89 9.41 4.04
N CYS A 27 -6.47 8.17 3.84
CA CYS A 27 -5.19 7.69 4.32
C CYS A 27 -4.55 6.69 3.36
N THR A 28 -3.23 6.63 3.40
CA THR A 28 -2.48 5.51 2.84
C THR A 28 -2.49 4.34 3.83
N ALA A 29 -2.23 3.13 3.32
CA ALA A 29 -2.11 1.94 4.14
C ALA A 29 -0.99 1.04 3.61
N CYS A 30 0.02 0.78 4.43
CA CYS A 30 1.04 -0.23 4.17
C CYS A 30 1.03 -1.22 5.34
N VAL A 31 0.52 -2.42 5.10
CA VAL A 31 0.17 -3.40 6.14
C VAL A 31 1.02 -4.65 5.98
N ALA A 32 1.61 -5.11 7.08
CA ALA A 32 2.29 -6.40 7.17
C ALA A 32 1.42 -7.43 7.90
N VAL A 33 1.24 -8.60 7.28
CA VAL A 33 0.54 -9.73 7.86
C VAL A 33 1.44 -10.95 7.84
N PHE A 34 1.70 -11.53 9.01
CA PHE A 34 2.45 -12.77 9.16
C PHE A 34 1.46 -13.93 9.35
N ILE A 35 1.41 -14.86 8.40
CA ILE A 35 0.48 -15.99 8.45
C ILE A 35 1.06 -17.20 7.72
N HIS A 36 0.91 -18.40 8.30
CA HIS A 36 1.37 -19.67 7.75
C HIS A 36 2.83 -19.64 7.23
N GLY A 37 3.76 -19.08 8.02
CA GLY A 37 5.18 -19.04 7.65
C GLY A 37 5.51 -18.03 6.55
N LYS A 38 4.58 -17.15 6.18
CA LYS A 38 4.74 -16.16 5.13
C LYS A 38 4.46 -14.75 5.65
N LEU A 39 5.15 -13.79 5.04
CA LEU A 39 4.94 -12.36 5.23
C LEU A 39 4.23 -11.78 4.00
N PHE A 40 3.07 -11.19 4.20
CA PHE A 40 2.31 -10.47 3.19
C PHE A 40 2.44 -8.97 3.45
N ILE A 41 2.87 -8.21 2.45
CA ILE A 41 2.86 -6.75 2.47
C ILE A 41 1.79 -6.27 1.49
N ALA A 42 0.75 -5.63 2.03
CA ALA A 42 -0.32 -5.00 1.26
C ALA A 42 -0.14 -3.48 1.29
N ASN A 43 0.06 -2.84 0.14
CA ASN A 43 0.28 -1.40 0.04
C ASN A 43 -0.79 -0.70 -0.83
N ALA A 44 -1.37 0.37 -0.29
CA ALA A 44 -2.25 1.31 -0.96
C ALA A 44 -1.83 2.75 -0.59
N GLY A 45 -1.03 3.38 -1.45
CA GLY A 45 -0.48 4.73 -1.27
C GLY A 45 1.03 4.76 -1.47
N ASP A 46 1.68 5.77 -0.91
CA ASP A 46 3.13 6.04 -1.02
C ASP A 46 3.91 5.81 0.30
N SER A 47 3.26 5.23 1.31
CA SER A 47 3.99 4.50 2.36
C SER A 47 4.71 3.29 1.76
N ARG A 48 5.81 2.86 2.37
CA ARG A 48 6.66 1.79 1.81
C ARG A 48 7.14 0.79 2.86
N GLY A 49 7.21 -0.48 2.43
CA GLY A 49 7.80 -1.59 3.14
C GLY A 49 9.06 -2.12 2.44
N VAL A 50 10.16 -2.24 3.18
CA VAL A 50 11.46 -2.72 2.69
C VAL A 50 12.02 -3.73 3.69
N LEU A 51 12.44 -4.90 3.21
CA LEU A 51 13.21 -5.84 4.02
C LEU A 51 14.69 -5.46 4.00
N SER A 52 15.33 -5.56 5.15
CA SER A 52 16.78 -5.68 5.27
C SER A 52 17.10 -7.16 5.35
N LEU A 53 17.60 -7.76 4.27
CA LEU A 53 18.03 -9.16 4.23
C LEU A 53 19.53 -9.23 4.02
N ASN A 54 20.28 -9.84 4.94
CA ASN A 54 21.73 -9.91 4.89
C ASN A 54 22.39 -8.53 4.69
N GLY A 55 21.79 -7.49 5.29
CA GLY A 55 22.21 -6.10 5.15
C GLY A 55 21.98 -5.48 3.78
N GLN A 56 21.15 -6.09 2.92
CA GLN A 56 20.76 -5.57 1.62
C GLN A 56 19.26 -5.22 1.58
N PRO A 57 18.87 -4.14 0.89
CA PRO A 57 17.46 -3.79 0.73
C PRO A 57 16.76 -4.72 -0.25
N PHE A 58 15.64 -5.29 0.18
CA PHE A 58 14.70 -6.00 -0.66
C PHE A 58 13.33 -5.31 -0.58
N PRO A 59 12.94 -4.51 -1.58
CA PRO A 59 11.66 -3.80 -1.58
C PRO A 59 10.50 -4.80 -1.51
N MET A 60 9.55 -4.58 -0.61
CA MET A 60 8.32 -5.38 -0.48
C MET A 60 7.06 -4.63 -0.90
N SER A 61 7.15 -3.32 -1.13
CA SER A 61 6.11 -2.55 -1.80
C SER A 61 6.73 -1.48 -2.71
N PHE A 62 5.89 -0.91 -3.57
CA PHE A 62 6.20 0.24 -4.41
C PHE A 62 5.16 1.33 -4.19
N ASP A 63 5.56 2.57 -4.34
CA ASP A 63 4.71 3.74 -4.08
C ASP A 63 3.70 3.93 -5.22
N PHE A 64 2.45 4.22 -4.86
CA PHE A 64 1.37 4.45 -5.81
C PHE A 64 1.10 5.94 -6.03
N THR A 65 2.00 6.58 -6.76
CA THR A 65 1.94 8.00 -7.13
C THR A 65 1.29 8.22 -8.50
N PRO A 66 0.85 9.46 -8.83
CA PRO A 66 0.28 9.78 -10.14
C PRO A 66 1.20 9.39 -11.29
N GLU A 67 2.52 9.55 -11.13
CA GLU A 67 3.51 9.17 -12.13
C GLU A 67 3.56 7.66 -12.36
N THR A 68 3.75 6.88 -11.28
CA THR A 68 3.86 5.42 -11.34
C THR A 68 2.60 4.76 -11.91
N GLU A 69 1.42 5.31 -11.61
CA GLU A 69 0.12 4.77 -12.04
C GLU A 69 -0.51 5.56 -13.20
N THR A 70 0.27 6.40 -13.89
CA THR A 70 -0.20 7.26 -15.01
C THR A 70 -0.98 6.45 -16.04
N GLN A 71 -0.49 5.26 -16.42
CA GLN A 71 -1.16 4.41 -17.40
C GLN A 71 -2.55 3.96 -16.92
N ARG A 72 -2.68 3.53 -15.66
CA ARG A 72 -3.96 3.11 -15.07
C ARG A 72 -4.97 4.26 -15.06
N ILE A 73 -4.55 5.44 -14.61
CA ILE A 73 -5.38 6.65 -14.52
C ILE A 73 -5.88 7.06 -15.90
N ARG A 74 -4.98 7.11 -16.88
CA ARG A 74 -5.32 7.50 -18.26
C ARG A 74 -6.22 6.47 -18.92
N LYS A 75 -5.96 5.18 -18.73
CA LYS A 75 -6.83 4.10 -19.21
C LYS A 75 -8.24 4.23 -18.62
N LEU A 76 -8.36 4.52 -17.33
CA LEU A 76 -9.66 4.72 -16.69
C LEU A 76 -10.41 5.91 -17.31
N GLY A 77 -9.73 7.05 -17.50
CA GLY A 77 -10.34 8.21 -18.14
C GLY A 77 -10.68 8.02 -19.63
N ALA A 78 -9.93 7.19 -20.35
CA ALA A 78 -10.23 6.84 -21.74
C ALA A 78 -11.45 5.93 -21.86
N MET A 79 -11.55 4.92 -20.97
CA MET A 79 -12.67 3.98 -20.94
C MET A 79 -13.96 4.59 -20.40
N HIS A 80 -13.84 5.61 -19.53
CA HIS A 80 -14.95 6.29 -18.88
C HIS A 80 -14.85 7.82 -19.04
N PRO A 81 -15.11 8.37 -20.25
CA PRO A 81 -15.03 9.80 -20.50
C PRO A 81 -15.96 10.66 -19.63
N GLU A 82 -17.03 10.08 -19.09
CA GLU A 82 -17.96 10.73 -18.15
C GLU A 82 -17.25 11.17 -16.86
N LEU A 83 -16.20 10.46 -16.44
CA LEU A 83 -15.40 10.81 -15.26
C LEU A 83 -14.54 12.07 -15.47
N LEU A 84 -14.34 12.49 -16.73
CA LEU A 84 -13.52 13.65 -17.08
C LEU A 84 -14.30 14.97 -17.05
N GLY A 85 -15.63 14.90 -16.94
CA GLY A 85 -16.54 16.05 -16.93
C GLY A 85 -16.42 17.01 -18.12
N GLY A 86 -15.77 16.58 -19.21
CA GLY A 86 -15.43 17.43 -20.35
C GLY A 86 -14.31 18.45 -20.09
N GLU A 87 -13.73 18.48 -18.89
CA GLU A 87 -12.70 19.43 -18.47
C GLU A 87 -11.29 18.84 -18.58
N PHE A 88 -11.19 17.52 -18.41
CA PHE A 88 -9.93 16.77 -18.43
C PHE A 88 -9.78 15.92 -19.68
N THR A 89 -8.53 15.56 -20.00
CA THR A 89 -8.18 14.63 -21.07
C THR A 89 -7.31 13.50 -20.55
N HIS A 90 -7.55 12.29 -21.07
CA HIS A 90 -6.70 11.14 -20.85
C HIS A 90 -5.46 11.14 -21.74
N LEU A 91 -5.40 12.02 -22.75
CA LEU A 91 -4.23 12.18 -23.60
C LEU A 91 -3.12 12.90 -22.85
N ASP A 92 -1.89 12.48 -23.13
CA ASP A 92 -0.68 13.04 -22.55
C ASP A 92 0.11 13.73 -23.66
N PHE A 93 0.74 14.85 -23.31
CA PHE A 93 1.47 15.71 -24.24
C PHE A 93 2.79 16.12 -23.61
N ILE A 94 3.88 16.12 -24.39
CA ILE A 94 5.23 16.51 -23.90
C ILE A 94 5.21 17.87 -23.20
N ARG A 95 4.42 18.79 -23.75
CA ARG A 95 4.12 20.07 -23.12
C ARG A 95 2.62 20.31 -23.21
N ARG A 96 2.08 20.99 -22.21
CA ARG A 96 0.68 21.39 -22.19
C ARG A 96 0.33 22.18 -23.47
N PRO A 97 -0.62 21.70 -24.29
CA PRO A 97 -1.10 22.42 -25.47
C PRO A 97 -1.78 23.73 -25.09
N LEU A 98 -1.53 24.78 -25.89
CA LEU A 98 -2.16 26.10 -25.72
C LEU A 98 -2.98 26.48 -26.95
N ARG A 99 -3.85 27.50 -26.83
CA ARG A 99 -4.71 27.95 -27.94
C ARG A 99 -3.94 28.32 -29.21
N HIS A 100 -2.72 28.85 -29.07
CA HIS A 100 -1.86 29.18 -30.23
C HIS A 100 -1.22 27.96 -30.90
N ASP A 101 -1.39 26.76 -30.34
CA ASP A 101 -0.91 25.50 -30.92
C ASP A 101 -1.98 24.77 -31.74
N LEU A 102 -3.21 25.26 -31.77
CA LEU A 102 -4.30 24.67 -32.56
C LEU A 102 -3.91 24.53 -34.04
N GLY A 103 -4.20 23.37 -34.62
CA GLY A 103 -3.84 23.04 -36.00
C GLY A 103 -2.37 22.67 -36.22
N LYS A 104 -1.50 22.78 -35.21
CA LYS A 104 -0.11 22.30 -35.30
C LYS A 104 -0.01 20.82 -34.99
N ARG A 105 1.00 20.16 -35.56
CA ARG A 105 1.37 18.80 -35.17
C ARG A 105 2.17 18.83 -33.87
N VAL A 106 1.71 18.09 -32.87
CA VAL A 106 2.40 17.93 -31.59
C VAL A 106 2.56 16.46 -31.24
N LEU A 107 3.52 16.18 -30.37
CA LEU A 107 3.71 14.86 -29.81
C LEU A 107 2.70 14.63 -28.69
N TYR A 108 1.97 13.54 -28.81
CA TYR A 108 1.02 13.07 -27.83
C TYR A 108 1.24 11.57 -27.60
N ARG A 109 0.72 11.09 -26.48
CA ARG A 109 0.68 9.68 -26.14
C ARG A 109 -0.73 9.36 -25.69
N ASP A 110 -1.24 8.18 -26.01
CA ASP A 110 -2.50 7.63 -25.51
C ASP A 110 -2.25 6.61 -24.38
N HIS A 111 -3.30 6.08 -23.75
CA HIS A 111 -3.19 5.19 -22.59
C HIS A 111 -2.61 3.81 -22.93
N TYR A 112 -2.71 3.36 -24.18
CA TYR A 112 -2.17 2.09 -24.67
C TYR A 112 -0.76 2.22 -25.29
N MET A 113 -0.25 3.44 -25.41
CA MET A 113 1.01 3.72 -26.09
C MET A 113 2.17 3.75 -25.09
N SER A 114 3.28 3.10 -25.45
CA SER A 114 4.56 3.20 -24.72
C SER A 114 5.43 4.37 -25.17
N GLY A 115 5.25 4.85 -26.41
CA GLY A 115 6.01 5.97 -27.00
C GLY A 115 5.14 7.17 -27.38
N TRP A 116 5.72 8.11 -28.13
CA TRP A 116 5.04 9.30 -28.63
C TRP A 116 4.62 9.14 -30.08
N ALA A 117 3.48 9.72 -30.46
CA ALA A 117 3.04 9.85 -31.84
C ALA A 117 2.67 11.31 -32.13
N TYR A 118 2.54 11.65 -33.41
CA TYR A 118 2.08 12.98 -33.81
C TYR A 118 0.56 13.02 -33.97
N LYS A 119 -0.05 14.09 -33.48
CA LYS A 119 -1.45 14.46 -33.73
C LYS A 119 -1.55 15.93 -34.10
N THR A 120 -2.49 16.27 -34.97
CA THR A 120 -2.87 17.66 -35.22
C THR A 120 -3.80 18.13 -34.11
N LEU A 121 -3.40 19.17 -33.37
CA LEU A 121 -4.15 19.65 -32.21
C LEU A 121 -5.53 20.17 -32.58
N THR A 122 -6.51 19.74 -31.79
CA THR A 122 -7.91 20.16 -31.83
C THR A 122 -8.29 20.93 -30.57
N GLN A 123 -9.47 21.56 -30.55
CA GLN A 123 -9.97 22.28 -29.38
C GLN A 123 -10.11 21.37 -28.15
N ASP A 124 -10.47 20.10 -28.35
CA ASP A 124 -10.62 19.11 -27.28
C ASP A 124 -9.28 18.76 -26.60
N ASP A 125 -8.16 18.95 -27.29
CA ASP A 125 -6.82 18.67 -26.77
C ASP A 125 -6.30 19.76 -25.81
N LEU A 126 -7.04 20.86 -25.67
CA LEU A 126 -6.71 21.96 -24.73
C LEU A 126 -7.22 21.70 -23.30
N LYS A 127 -7.94 20.59 -23.08
CA LYS A 127 -8.41 20.13 -21.78
C LYS A 127 -7.22 19.86 -20.83
N TYR A 128 -7.49 19.88 -19.52
CA TYR A 128 -6.45 19.66 -18.52
C TYR A 128 -6.00 18.20 -18.52
N PRO A 129 -4.70 17.90 -18.40
CA PRO A 129 -4.25 16.52 -18.30
C PRO A 129 -4.73 15.90 -16.97
N LEU A 130 -5.06 14.61 -16.99
CA LEU A 130 -5.44 13.87 -15.77
C LEU A 130 -4.34 13.85 -14.70
N VAL A 131 -3.09 13.76 -15.12
CA VAL A 131 -1.91 13.81 -14.26
C VAL A 131 -1.14 15.08 -14.61
N CYS A 132 -0.86 15.90 -13.61
CA CYS A 132 -0.12 17.15 -13.79
C CYS A 132 1.00 17.29 -12.76
N GLY A 133 2.06 17.99 -13.10
CA GLY A 133 3.24 18.13 -12.25
C GLY A 133 4.15 16.92 -12.30
N GLU A 134 5.32 17.06 -11.69
CA GLU A 134 6.41 16.08 -11.73
C GLU A 134 6.93 15.79 -10.32
N GLY A 135 7.48 14.58 -10.14
CA GLY A 135 7.93 14.01 -8.89
C GLY A 135 6.90 14.18 -7.77
N LYS A 136 7.36 14.70 -6.63
CA LYS A 136 6.53 14.96 -5.45
C LYS A 136 5.41 15.99 -5.64
N ARG A 137 5.46 16.77 -6.73
CA ARG A 137 4.40 17.73 -7.09
C ARG A 137 3.42 17.16 -8.10
N SER A 138 3.57 15.90 -8.51
CA SER A 138 2.62 15.25 -9.39
C SER A 138 1.28 15.08 -8.68
N ARG A 139 0.18 15.35 -9.38
CA ARG A 139 -1.19 15.31 -8.85
C ARG A 139 -2.14 14.71 -9.87
N VAL A 140 -3.06 13.87 -9.39
CA VAL A 140 -4.27 13.49 -10.15
C VAL A 140 -5.28 14.62 -10.05
N LEU A 141 -5.82 15.03 -11.20
CA LEU A 141 -6.83 16.09 -11.32
C LEU A 141 -6.44 17.39 -10.61
N ALA A 142 -5.13 17.69 -10.57
CA ALA A 142 -4.53 18.80 -9.83
C ALA A 142 -4.80 18.81 -8.30
N THR A 143 -5.29 17.72 -7.72
CA THR A 143 -5.69 17.67 -6.29
C THR A 143 -4.81 16.75 -5.46
N ILE A 144 -4.74 15.45 -5.78
CA ILE A 144 -4.20 14.43 -4.87
C ILE A 144 -2.85 13.87 -5.33
N GLY A 145 -1.92 13.68 -4.39
CA GLY A 145 -0.55 13.19 -4.64
C GLY A 145 -0.38 11.67 -4.62
N VAL A 146 -1.44 10.93 -4.30
CA VAL A 146 -1.49 9.46 -4.30
C VAL A 146 -2.64 8.97 -5.17
N THR A 147 -2.53 7.73 -5.65
CA THR A 147 -3.51 7.13 -6.57
C THR A 147 -4.20 5.92 -5.98
N ARG A 148 -3.71 5.47 -4.83
CA ARG A 148 -4.33 4.44 -4.01
C ARG A 148 -4.39 4.89 -2.56
N GLY A 149 -5.47 4.52 -1.87
CA GLY A 149 -5.74 4.95 -0.51
C GLY A 149 -7.21 4.80 -0.15
N PHE A 150 -7.48 4.86 1.14
CA PHE A 150 -8.82 4.75 1.72
C PHE A 150 -9.38 6.14 2.01
N GLY A 151 -10.71 6.26 2.06
CA GLY A 151 -11.37 7.53 2.36
C GLY A 151 -11.37 8.48 1.16
N ASP A 152 -11.33 9.80 1.40
CA ASP A 152 -11.41 10.85 0.38
C ASP A 152 -12.66 10.79 -0.52
N HIS A 153 -13.79 10.33 0.03
CA HIS A 153 -15.04 10.17 -0.72
C HIS A 153 -15.66 11.50 -1.18
N ASP A 154 -15.39 12.60 -0.48
CA ASP A 154 -15.85 13.96 -0.85
C ASP A 154 -14.81 14.76 -1.63
N LEU A 155 -13.61 14.21 -1.83
CA LEU A 155 -12.53 14.93 -2.47
C LEU A 155 -12.84 15.12 -3.95
N LYS A 156 -12.68 16.36 -4.42
CA LYS A 156 -12.96 16.77 -5.80
C LYS A 156 -11.74 17.39 -6.46
N ALA A 157 -11.72 17.37 -7.78
CA ALA A 157 -10.75 18.06 -8.61
C ALA A 157 -10.68 19.55 -8.26
N GLN A 158 -9.47 20.12 -8.29
CA GLN A 158 -9.27 21.51 -7.91
C GLN A 158 -10.08 22.42 -8.83
N CYS A 159 -10.89 23.32 -8.24
CA CYS A 159 -11.78 24.23 -8.96
C CYS A 159 -12.82 23.57 -9.87
N SER A 160 -13.16 22.29 -9.63
CA SER A 160 -14.16 21.53 -10.38
C SER A 160 -15.08 20.73 -9.44
N SER A 161 -16.21 20.25 -9.98
CA SER A 161 -17.13 19.36 -9.25
C SER A 161 -16.82 17.88 -9.43
N ILE A 162 -15.82 17.53 -10.24
CA ILE A 162 -15.46 16.14 -10.55
C ILE A 162 -14.89 15.45 -9.31
N PRO A 163 -15.45 14.31 -8.87
CA PRO A 163 -14.89 13.54 -7.76
C PRO A 163 -13.53 12.92 -8.12
N ILE A 164 -12.65 12.80 -7.13
CA ILE A 164 -11.35 12.13 -7.32
C ILE A 164 -11.52 10.62 -7.48
N LYS A 165 -12.43 9.99 -6.72
CA LYS A 165 -12.82 8.59 -6.98
C LYS A 165 -13.58 8.53 -8.32
N PRO A 166 -13.30 7.57 -9.21
CA PRO A 166 -12.55 6.33 -8.96
C PRO A 166 -11.04 6.35 -9.34
N PHE A 167 -10.45 7.51 -9.62
CA PHE A 167 -9.00 7.58 -9.91
C PHE A 167 -8.15 7.21 -8.69
N LEU A 168 -8.63 7.56 -7.48
CA LEU A 168 -8.16 7.03 -6.20
C LEU A 168 -8.86 5.70 -5.88
N THR A 169 -8.13 4.59 -5.86
CA THR A 169 -8.66 3.25 -5.53
C THR A 169 -8.21 2.76 -4.16
N PRO A 170 -9.06 2.11 -3.34
CA PRO A 170 -8.64 1.48 -2.09
C PRO A 170 -7.90 0.15 -2.31
N GLU A 171 -7.77 -0.33 -3.54
CA GLU A 171 -7.21 -1.64 -3.87
C GLU A 171 -5.68 -1.71 -3.63
N PRO A 172 -5.21 -2.47 -2.62
CA PRO A 172 -3.79 -2.59 -2.36
C PRO A 172 -3.12 -3.54 -3.35
N GLN A 173 -1.83 -3.33 -3.59
CA GLN A 173 -0.98 -4.36 -4.17
C GLN A 173 -0.39 -5.22 -3.05
N VAL A 174 -0.42 -6.54 -3.22
CA VAL A 174 0.11 -7.50 -2.24
C VAL A 174 1.37 -8.17 -2.78
N ARG A 175 2.44 -8.18 -1.99
CA ARG A 175 3.64 -9.01 -2.22
C ARG A 175 3.85 -9.97 -1.06
N ILE A 176 4.39 -11.14 -1.37
CA ILE A 176 4.55 -12.26 -0.43
C ILE A 176 6.02 -12.61 -0.34
N PHE A 177 6.50 -12.82 0.89
CA PHE A 177 7.83 -13.33 1.19
C PHE A 177 7.70 -14.61 2.03
N ASP A 178 8.43 -15.65 1.64
CA ASP A 178 8.43 -16.93 2.37
C ASP A 178 9.42 -16.86 3.53
N VAL A 179 8.89 -16.64 4.74
CA VAL A 179 9.70 -16.52 5.96
C VAL A 179 10.16 -17.89 6.44
N ALA A 180 9.35 -18.93 6.25
CA ALA A 180 9.65 -20.27 6.74
C ALA A 180 10.88 -20.87 6.07
N SER A 181 11.04 -20.68 4.75
CA SER A 181 12.16 -21.21 3.98
C SER A 181 13.41 -20.33 3.94
N ALA A 182 13.32 -19.08 4.41
CA ALA A 182 14.41 -18.13 4.33
C ALA A 182 15.51 -18.43 5.36
N ASP A 183 16.77 -18.23 4.98
CA ASP A 183 17.88 -18.24 5.94
C ASP A 183 17.96 -16.86 6.60
N LEU A 184 17.40 -16.75 7.82
CA LEU A 184 17.22 -15.48 8.53
C LEU A 184 18.11 -15.40 9.78
N THR A 185 18.62 -14.21 10.01
CA THR A 185 19.44 -13.81 11.14
C THR A 185 18.70 -12.81 12.02
N ASP A 186 19.21 -12.54 13.22
CA ASP A 186 18.70 -11.47 14.10
C ASP A 186 18.88 -10.05 13.53
N GLY A 187 19.62 -9.93 12.43
CA GLY A 187 19.80 -8.70 11.66
C GLY A 187 18.70 -8.48 10.61
N ASP A 188 17.91 -9.51 10.30
CA ASP A 188 16.93 -9.45 9.22
C ASP A 188 15.59 -8.92 9.73
N VAL A 189 15.20 -7.78 9.19
CA VAL A 189 14.04 -7.00 9.67
C VAL A 189 13.25 -6.45 8.50
N LEU A 190 11.96 -6.24 8.74
CA LEU A 190 11.09 -5.42 7.90
C LEU A 190 11.06 -3.99 8.42
N VAL A 191 11.30 -3.04 7.53
CA VAL A 191 11.08 -1.61 7.77
C VAL A 191 9.77 -1.20 7.07
N LEU A 192 8.78 -0.74 7.83
CA LEU A 192 7.60 -0.07 7.29
C LEU A 192 7.67 1.41 7.68
N ALA A 193 7.47 2.32 6.74
CA ALA A 193 7.41 3.74 7.07
C ALA A 193 6.53 4.55 6.10
N THR A 194 6.10 5.72 6.56
CA THR A 194 5.46 6.75 5.74
C THR A 194 6.46 7.42 4.81
N ASP A 195 5.95 8.10 3.78
CA ASP A 195 6.74 8.87 2.81
C ASP A 195 7.61 9.96 3.48
N GLY A 196 7.19 10.48 4.63
CA GLY A 196 8.03 11.35 5.47
C GLY A 196 9.44 10.81 5.75
N LEU A 197 9.64 9.48 5.78
CA LEU A 197 10.98 8.85 5.76
C LEU A 197 11.56 8.73 4.34
N TRP A 198 10.79 8.14 3.43
CA TRP A 198 11.26 7.70 2.11
C TRP A 198 11.55 8.84 1.12
N ASP A 199 11.05 10.03 1.39
CA ASP A 199 11.22 11.22 0.55
C ASP A 199 12.66 11.71 0.50
N ILE A 200 13.41 11.41 1.55
CA ILE A 200 14.80 11.85 1.70
C ILE A 200 15.76 10.71 2.03
N THR A 201 15.23 9.52 2.38
CA THR A 201 16.02 8.34 2.69
C THR A 201 15.78 7.25 1.64
N SER A 202 16.84 6.85 0.93
CA SER A 202 16.77 5.72 0.00
C SER A 202 16.67 4.38 0.75
N ASN A 203 16.26 3.33 0.04
CA ASN A 203 16.17 1.98 0.62
C ASN A 203 17.54 1.52 1.17
N GLU A 204 18.62 1.79 0.45
CA GLU A 204 20.00 1.46 0.83
C GLU A 204 20.43 2.24 2.08
N ALA A 205 20.12 3.54 2.15
CA ALA A 205 20.44 4.37 3.30
C ALA A 205 19.68 3.93 4.56
N ALA A 206 18.40 3.56 4.41
CA ALA A 206 17.59 3.03 5.50
C ALA A 206 18.18 1.72 6.02
N VAL A 207 18.48 0.76 5.13
CA VAL A 207 19.08 -0.53 5.52
C VAL A 207 20.45 -0.34 6.16
N SER A 208 21.31 0.52 5.62
CA SER A 208 22.60 0.85 6.24
C SER A 208 22.42 1.41 7.67
N THR A 209 21.41 2.27 7.88
CA THR A 209 21.12 2.84 9.19
C THR A 209 20.65 1.77 10.18
N VAL A 210 19.76 0.88 9.75
CA VAL A 210 19.28 -0.27 10.53
C VAL A 210 20.44 -1.19 10.90
N VAL A 211 21.26 -1.62 9.93
CA VAL A 211 22.41 -2.51 10.17
C VAL A 211 23.37 -1.89 11.19
N LYS A 212 23.69 -0.60 11.05
CA LYS A 212 24.50 0.13 12.02
C LYS A 212 23.86 0.12 13.41
N SER A 213 22.58 0.42 13.52
CA SER A 213 21.88 0.42 14.81
C SER A 213 21.88 -0.96 15.48
N LEU A 214 21.54 -2.01 14.73
CA LEU A 214 21.51 -3.39 15.23
C LEU A 214 22.90 -3.89 15.67
N SER A 215 23.99 -3.37 15.08
CA SER A 215 25.36 -3.70 15.51
C SER A 215 25.72 -3.10 16.88
N HIS A 216 25.12 -1.97 17.27
CA HIS A 216 25.33 -1.36 18.60
C HIS A 216 24.56 -2.08 19.71
N PHE A 217 23.55 -2.86 19.36
CA PHE A 217 22.69 -3.59 20.29
C PHE A 217 22.66 -5.09 19.95
N PRO A 218 23.76 -5.85 20.10
CA PRO A 218 23.84 -7.27 19.71
C PRO A 218 22.71 -8.14 20.27
N ALA A 219 22.34 -9.21 19.57
CA ALA A 219 21.19 -10.05 19.93
C ALA A 219 21.43 -10.82 21.25
N GLU A 220 22.70 -11.05 21.58
CA GLU A 220 23.15 -11.76 22.77
C GLU A 220 23.10 -10.89 24.04
N ASP A 221 23.01 -9.56 23.90
CA ASP A 221 22.91 -8.64 25.03
C ASP A 221 21.46 -8.59 25.54
N HIS A 222 21.11 -9.54 26.41
CA HIS A 222 19.77 -9.68 26.97
C HIS A 222 19.27 -8.43 27.72
N ASP A 223 20.16 -7.66 28.36
CA ASP A 223 19.78 -6.46 29.10
C ASP A 223 19.34 -5.32 28.16
N LYS A 224 19.98 -5.22 27.00
CA LYS A 224 19.71 -4.17 26.00
C LYS A 224 18.84 -4.62 24.83
N TYR A 225 18.57 -5.92 24.69
CA TYR A 225 17.79 -6.47 23.58
C TYR A 225 16.44 -5.76 23.39
N LYS A 226 15.77 -5.40 24.49
CA LYS A 226 14.50 -4.65 24.48
C LYS A 226 14.56 -3.30 23.74
N TYR A 227 15.75 -2.72 23.56
CA TYR A 227 15.96 -1.47 22.83
C TYR A 227 16.39 -1.68 21.38
N ARG A 228 16.84 -2.89 21.00
CA ARG A 228 17.49 -3.18 19.71
C ARG A 228 16.70 -2.63 18.51
N TYR A 229 15.41 -2.96 18.40
CA TYR A 229 14.58 -2.51 17.28
C TYR A 229 13.99 -1.10 17.46
N THR A 230 13.73 -0.69 18.71
CA THR A 230 13.27 0.67 19.02
C THR A 230 14.34 1.70 18.68
N SER A 231 15.60 1.44 19.00
CA SER A 231 16.74 2.29 18.63
C SER A 231 16.94 2.34 17.12
N ALA A 232 16.77 1.22 16.40
CA ALA A 232 16.82 1.23 14.94
C ALA A 232 15.71 2.12 14.32
N ALA A 233 14.48 2.04 14.83
CA ALA A 233 13.40 2.92 14.39
C ALA A 233 13.69 4.40 14.71
N GLN A 234 14.22 4.69 15.91
CA GLN A 234 14.61 6.04 16.30
C GLN A 234 15.73 6.60 15.41
N ASP A 235 16.73 5.79 15.09
CA ASP A 235 17.85 6.19 14.22
C ASP A 235 17.36 6.54 12.81
N LEU A 236 16.40 5.78 12.27
CA LEU A 236 15.75 6.09 10.98
C LEU A 236 14.99 7.43 11.02
N VAL A 237 14.21 7.67 12.08
CA VAL A 237 13.51 8.94 12.28
C VAL A 237 14.51 10.09 12.39
N MET A 238 15.58 9.92 13.15
CA MET A 238 16.61 10.95 13.35
C MET A 238 17.41 11.23 12.08
N ALA A 239 17.66 10.21 11.25
CA ALA A 239 18.30 10.38 9.95
C ALA A 239 17.47 11.28 9.02
N SER A 240 16.14 11.11 9.03
CA SER A 240 15.24 11.89 8.17
C SER A 240 14.90 13.28 8.73
N ARG A 241 14.57 13.37 10.03
CA ARG A 241 14.27 14.64 10.70
C ARG A 241 15.45 15.62 10.67
N GLY A 242 16.67 15.09 10.68
CA GLY A 242 17.88 15.90 10.74
C GLY A 242 17.99 16.76 12.01
N LYS A 243 18.83 17.79 11.96
CA LYS A 243 19.04 18.75 13.05
C LYS A 243 18.89 20.16 12.52
N LEU A 244 18.41 21.06 13.37
CA LEU A 244 18.35 22.48 13.05
C LEU A 244 19.79 23.04 12.97
N ARG A 245 20.18 23.50 11.79
CA ARG A 245 21.44 24.22 11.56
C ARG A 245 21.14 25.59 10.99
N GLU A 246 21.61 26.63 11.66
CA GLU A 246 21.31 28.04 11.37
C GLU A 246 19.80 28.33 11.38
N ARG A 247 19.14 28.22 10.21
CA ARG A 247 17.71 28.47 10.00
C ARG A 247 16.97 27.33 9.32
N ASN A 248 17.67 26.26 8.93
CA ASN A 248 17.08 25.15 8.17
C ASN A 248 17.31 23.82 8.87
N TRP A 249 16.32 22.93 8.81
CA TRP A 249 16.49 21.54 9.22
C TRP A 249 17.28 20.80 8.16
N ARG A 250 18.43 20.23 8.56
CA ARG A 250 19.35 19.54 7.65
C ARG A 250 19.74 18.17 8.18
N THR A 251 19.85 17.21 7.27
CA THR A 251 20.34 15.85 7.54
C THR A 251 21.84 15.87 7.85
N SER A 252 22.40 14.71 8.23
CA SER A 252 23.86 14.56 8.47
C SER A 252 24.69 14.95 7.26
N ASP A 253 24.15 14.71 6.07
CA ASP A 253 24.81 14.90 4.77
C ASP A 253 24.54 16.30 4.19
N ASP A 254 24.07 17.23 5.03
CA ASP A 254 23.76 18.63 4.69
C ASP A 254 22.63 18.81 3.65
N LYS A 255 21.86 17.75 3.37
CA LYS A 255 20.62 17.81 2.57
C LYS A 255 19.45 18.34 3.40
N HIS A 256 18.42 18.86 2.73
CA HIS A 256 17.17 19.25 3.38
C HIS A 256 16.55 18.06 4.13
N ALA A 257 16.17 18.31 5.39
CA ALA A 257 15.42 17.34 6.17
C ALA A 257 13.95 17.30 5.72
N THR A 258 13.26 16.23 6.10
CA THR A 258 11.83 16.10 5.87
C THR A 258 11.06 17.13 6.69
N ILE A 259 9.96 17.60 6.13
CA ILE A 259 9.01 18.52 6.78
C ILE A 259 7.67 17.83 7.07
N ASP A 260 7.59 16.53 6.82
CA ASP A 260 6.38 15.72 6.95
C ASP A 260 6.40 14.86 8.23
N ASP A 261 5.24 14.31 8.56
CA ASP A 261 5.08 13.36 9.65
C ASP A 261 5.83 12.05 9.34
N ILE A 262 6.66 11.61 10.29
CA ILE A 262 7.48 10.41 10.15
C ILE A 262 6.95 9.33 11.10
N SER A 263 6.47 8.23 10.53
CA SER A 263 6.17 7.01 11.28
C SER A 263 7.00 5.86 10.74
N VAL A 264 7.65 5.10 11.62
CA VAL A 264 8.56 4.00 11.25
C VAL A 264 8.34 2.81 12.18
N PHE A 265 8.25 1.62 11.61
CA PHE A 265 8.28 0.34 12.30
C PHE A 265 9.49 -0.47 11.84
N VAL A 266 10.22 -1.05 12.78
CA VAL A 266 11.29 -2.03 12.52
C VAL A 266 10.88 -3.34 13.17
N ILE A 267 10.63 -4.36 12.36
CA ILE A 267 9.97 -5.61 12.77
C ILE A 267 10.93 -6.78 12.52
N PRO A 268 11.35 -7.54 13.56
CA PRO A 268 12.20 -8.71 13.37
C PRO A 268 11.48 -9.85 12.67
N LEU A 269 12.17 -10.54 11.75
CA LEU A 269 11.62 -11.70 11.03
C LEU A 269 11.91 -13.02 11.74
N LYS A 270 13.12 -13.18 12.29
CA LYS A 270 13.59 -14.44 12.87
C LYS A 270 12.70 -14.94 14.01
N SER A 271 12.24 -14.04 14.89
CA SER A 271 11.35 -14.41 16.00
C SER A 271 10.02 -15.02 15.52
N TYR A 272 9.48 -14.55 14.40
CA TYR A 272 8.29 -15.16 13.80
C TYR A 272 8.61 -16.52 13.17
N GLN A 273 9.75 -16.63 12.48
CA GLN A 273 10.19 -17.89 11.86
C GLN A 273 10.33 -19.01 12.90
N GLU A 274 11.01 -18.73 14.02
CA GLU A 274 11.21 -19.69 15.11
C GLU A 274 9.87 -20.12 15.73
N ALA A 275 8.98 -19.15 16.01
CA ALA A 275 7.65 -19.45 16.54
C ALA A 275 6.82 -20.31 15.57
N TYR A 276 6.92 -20.07 14.26
CA TYR A 276 6.24 -20.87 13.24
C TYR A 276 6.81 -22.29 13.13
N GLN A 277 8.14 -22.44 13.19
CA GLN A 277 8.80 -23.76 13.20
C GLN A 277 8.42 -24.58 14.44
N GLU A 278 8.38 -23.94 15.62
CA GLU A 278 7.94 -24.59 16.86
C GLU A 278 6.47 -25.03 16.76
N TRP A 279 5.60 -24.15 16.24
CA TRP A 279 4.19 -24.48 16.02
C TRP A 279 4.03 -25.66 15.04
N THR A 280 4.77 -25.65 13.94
CA THR A 280 4.72 -26.73 12.92
C THR A 280 5.16 -28.06 13.52
N SER A 281 6.25 -28.06 14.28
CA SER A 281 6.76 -29.25 14.98
C SER A 281 5.72 -29.83 15.96
N LYS A 282 4.98 -28.97 16.67
CA LYS A 282 3.89 -29.41 17.58
C LYS A 282 2.72 -30.03 16.81
N GLN A 283 2.35 -29.48 15.64
CA GLN A 283 1.28 -30.05 14.83
C GLN A 283 1.67 -31.41 14.23
N GLU A 284 2.90 -31.55 13.76
CA GLU A 284 3.42 -32.82 13.25
C GLU A 284 3.48 -33.90 14.35
N ALA A 285 3.91 -33.53 15.56
CA ALA A 285 3.87 -34.44 16.72
C ALA A 285 2.44 -34.89 17.09
N ASN A 286 1.45 -34.01 16.93
CA ASN A 286 0.04 -34.34 17.18
C ASN A 286 -0.60 -35.21 16.09
N ILE A 287 -0.14 -35.10 14.84
CA ILE A 287 -0.60 -35.93 13.71
C ILE A 287 0.11 -37.30 13.70
N GLY A 288 1.33 -37.37 14.23
CA GLY A 288 2.18 -38.56 14.26
C GLY A 288 1.80 -39.65 15.26
N ASP A 289 0.73 -39.50 16.06
CA ASP A 289 0.36 -40.48 17.09
C ASP A 289 -1.07 -41.06 16.92
N PRO A 290 -1.32 -42.00 15.97
CA PRO A 290 -2.59 -42.71 15.85
C PRO A 290 -2.79 -43.82 16.91
N LYS A 291 -1.90 -43.97 17.90
CA LYS A 291 -1.91 -45.13 18.82
C LYS A 291 -1.62 -44.78 20.29
N LYS A 292 -2.36 -43.82 20.86
CA LYS A 292 -2.60 -43.77 22.31
C LYS A 292 -4.05 -43.35 22.64
N SER A 293 -5.02 -44.16 22.18
CA SER A 293 -6.38 -44.15 22.74
C SER A 293 -6.95 -45.57 22.81
N SER A 294 -6.28 -46.47 23.53
CA SER A 294 -6.92 -47.68 24.05
C SER A 294 -6.16 -48.32 25.22
N SER A 295 -6.52 -47.93 26.45
CA SER A 295 -6.61 -48.87 27.58
C SER A 295 -7.34 -48.15 28.72
N GLY A 296 -8.57 -48.59 28.98
CA GLY A 296 -9.57 -47.82 29.70
C GLY A 296 -9.44 -47.76 31.22
N ASN A 297 -10.39 -47.04 31.80
CA ASN A 297 -11.00 -47.46 33.04
C ASN A 297 -12.46 -47.04 33.02
N SER A 298 -13.34 -48.00 32.80
CA SER A 298 -14.78 -47.87 32.99
C SER A 298 -15.02 -47.81 34.49
N ASN A 299 -15.29 -46.64 35.04
CA ASN A 299 -15.97 -46.53 36.33
C ASN A 299 -17.08 -45.48 36.25
N ASN A 300 -18.27 -46.03 36.37
CA ASN A 300 -19.56 -45.37 36.36
C ASN A 300 -19.71 -44.53 37.62
N VAL A 301 -19.88 -43.22 37.51
CA VAL A 301 -20.55 -42.40 38.54
C VAL A 301 -21.46 -41.42 37.83
N ASN A 302 -22.75 -41.71 37.86
CA ASN A 302 -23.83 -40.75 37.61
C ASN A 302 -23.64 -39.53 38.53
N ARG A 303 -23.38 -38.35 37.96
CA ARG A 303 -23.78 -37.09 38.57
C ARG A 303 -24.27 -36.12 37.50
N THR A 304 -25.54 -35.77 37.66
CA THR A 304 -26.23 -34.61 37.13
C THR A 304 -25.40 -33.34 37.30
N CYS A 305 -25.24 -32.58 36.21
CA CYS A 305 -24.67 -31.23 36.27
C CYS A 305 -25.84 -30.25 36.34
N ASP A 306 -26.20 -29.88 37.56
CA ASP A 306 -27.02 -28.71 37.83
C ASP A 306 -26.30 -27.45 37.36
N ALA A 307 -27.10 -26.55 36.80
CA ALA A 307 -26.74 -25.16 36.56
C ALA A 307 -26.81 -24.39 37.89
N SER A 308 -25.69 -23.80 38.30
CA SER A 308 -25.63 -22.66 39.22
C SER A 308 -24.19 -22.10 39.19
N GLU A 309 -24.00 -20.95 38.56
CA GLU A 309 -23.77 -19.64 39.20
C GLU A 309 -22.30 -19.41 39.59
N VAL A 310 -21.66 -18.24 39.52
CA VAL A 310 -21.85 -16.88 38.96
C VAL A 310 -20.49 -16.21 39.28
N ASN A 311 -20.00 -15.28 38.45
CA ASN A 311 -19.47 -13.98 38.91
C ASN A 311 -18.92 -13.17 37.72
N VAL A 312 -19.82 -12.47 37.05
CA VAL A 312 -19.50 -11.23 36.34
C VAL A 312 -19.92 -10.10 37.29
N VAL A 313 -18.92 -9.35 37.79
CA VAL A 313 -19.17 -8.11 38.50
C VAL A 313 -19.45 -7.01 37.49
N SER A 314 -20.64 -6.44 37.65
CA SER A 314 -21.21 -5.26 37.03
C SER A 314 -20.65 -3.96 37.60
N THR A 315 -20.59 -2.92 36.78
CA THR A 315 -21.05 -1.54 37.05
C THR A 315 -21.12 -0.80 35.71
N GLU A 316 -22.07 0.08 35.36
CA GLU A 316 -23.32 0.56 35.94
C GLU A 316 -24.18 1.14 34.78
N LYS A 317 -25.50 1.04 34.90
CA LYS A 317 -26.52 1.53 33.95
C LYS A 317 -26.80 3.03 34.15
N SER A 318 -27.25 3.69 33.08
CA SER A 318 -28.37 4.64 33.21
C SER A 318 -29.38 4.39 32.08
N SER A 319 -30.66 4.32 32.47
CA SER A 319 -31.79 3.87 31.66
C SER A 319 -32.45 5.01 30.90
N CYS A 320 -33.18 4.71 29.83
CA CYS A 320 -34.57 5.17 29.68
C CYS A 320 -35.32 4.37 28.57
N LYS A 321 -36.25 3.54 29.05
CA LYS A 321 -37.59 3.14 28.59
C LYS A 321 -37.93 2.97 27.10
N GLU A 322 -38.58 1.82 26.89
CA GLU A 322 -39.28 1.29 25.71
C GLU A 322 -40.44 2.16 25.22
N GLU A 323 -40.72 2.06 23.92
CA GLU A 323 -42.08 1.82 23.44
C GLU A 323 -42.04 1.01 22.12
N THR A 324 -42.97 0.07 22.02
CA THR A 324 -43.12 -0.99 21.02
C THR A 324 -43.80 -0.49 19.75
N ASP A 325 -43.53 -1.10 18.58
CA ASP A 325 -44.60 -1.65 17.71
C ASP A 325 -44.06 -2.44 16.49
N LEU A 326 -44.36 -3.75 16.54
CA LEU A 326 -44.87 -4.66 15.49
C LEU A 326 -44.40 -4.57 14.01
N CYS A 327 -43.72 -5.65 13.63
CA CYS A 327 -43.51 -6.34 12.33
C CYS A 327 -44.72 -6.38 11.34
N PRO A 328 -44.57 -6.73 10.02
CA PRO A 328 -43.92 -7.98 9.59
C PRO A 328 -43.19 -8.10 8.23
N SER A 329 -42.23 -9.05 8.25
CA SER A 329 -41.71 -9.97 7.23
C SER A 329 -42.19 -9.95 5.78
N VAL A 330 -41.24 -10.09 4.84
CA VAL A 330 -41.35 -11.03 3.71
C VAL A 330 -39.97 -11.67 3.44
N VAL A 331 -39.92 -12.98 3.64
CA VAL A 331 -38.86 -13.90 3.19
C VAL A 331 -39.27 -14.40 1.80
N GLN A 332 -38.39 -14.33 0.82
CA GLN A 332 -38.49 -15.15 -0.40
C GLN A 332 -37.14 -15.83 -0.67
N ASN A 333 -37.16 -17.15 -0.53
CA ASN A 333 -36.17 -18.07 -1.04
C ASN A 333 -36.30 -18.15 -2.56
N SER A 334 -35.20 -18.05 -3.28
CA SER A 334 -35.05 -18.69 -4.59
C SER A 334 -33.63 -19.20 -4.74
N GLU A 335 -33.49 -20.52 -4.56
CA GLU A 335 -32.34 -21.28 -5.03
C GLU A 335 -32.25 -21.15 -6.55
N GLU A 336 -31.09 -20.78 -7.08
CA GLU A 336 -30.77 -21.04 -8.48
C GLU A 336 -29.28 -21.30 -8.66
N SER A 337 -29.02 -22.33 -9.45
CA SER A 337 -27.84 -23.20 -9.52
C SER A 337 -26.60 -22.59 -10.16
N LEU A 338 -25.44 -22.89 -9.58
CA LEU A 338 -24.11 -22.68 -10.14
C LEU A 338 -23.92 -23.48 -11.45
N ILE A 339 -23.41 -22.81 -12.49
CA ILE A 339 -22.65 -23.43 -13.58
C ILE A 339 -21.23 -22.85 -13.52
N HIS A 340 -20.29 -23.72 -13.16
CA HIS A 340 -18.85 -23.47 -13.19
C HIS A 340 -18.35 -23.51 -14.63
N GLU A 341 -17.77 -22.41 -15.12
CA GLU A 341 -16.75 -22.47 -16.19
C GLU A 341 -15.42 -22.01 -15.61
N LYS A 342 -14.45 -22.93 -15.63
CA LYS A 342 -13.06 -22.72 -15.23
C LYS A 342 -12.30 -22.21 -16.44
N ASP A 343 -11.81 -20.98 -16.38
CA ASP A 343 -10.69 -20.55 -17.22
C ASP A 343 -9.52 -20.14 -16.33
N SER A 344 -8.54 -21.04 -16.29
CA SER A 344 -7.22 -20.87 -15.69
C SER A 344 -6.35 -19.97 -16.58
N LEU A 345 -6.16 -18.72 -16.17
CA LEU A 345 -5.11 -17.85 -16.72
C LEU A 345 -3.88 -17.91 -15.81
N GLU A 346 -2.87 -18.64 -16.28
CA GLU A 346 -1.53 -18.67 -15.68
C GLU A 346 -0.89 -17.27 -15.71
N PHE A 347 -0.50 -16.79 -14.52
CA PHE A 347 0.17 -15.51 -14.32
C PHE A 347 1.68 -15.68 -14.57
N ARG A 348 2.26 -14.99 -15.57
CA ARG A 348 3.71 -14.96 -15.81
C ARG A 348 4.37 -13.77 -15.09
N PRO A 349 5.55 -13.91 -14.47
CA PRO A 349 6.21 -12.82 -13.73
C PRO A 349 6.73 -11.68 -14.63
N GLN A 350 6.60 -10.44 -14.17
CA GLN A 350 6.99 -9.17 -14.83
C GLN A 350 8.51 -8.84 -14.77
N GLU A 351 9.41 -9.81 -14.74
CA GLU A 351 10.85 -9.52 -14.56
C GLU A 351 11.56 -8.97 -15.80
N ASP A 352 10.95 -9.05 -17.00
CA ASP A 352 11.61 -8.66 -18.26
C ASP A 352 11.42 -7.18 -18.67
N TYR A 353 10.63 -6.39 -17.93
CA TYR A 353 10.31 -5.02 -18.35
C TYR A 353 11.36 -3.98 -17.93
N PHE A 354 12.05 -4.17 -16.80
CA PHE A 354 12.97 -3.16 -16.25
C PHE A 354 14.33 -3.09 -16.97
N LYS A 355 14.79 -4.19 -17.60
CA LYS A 355 16.10 -4.21 -18.29
C LYS A 355 16.13 -3.42 -19.60
N LYS A 356 14.97 -3.04 -20.15
CA LYS A 356 14.89 -2.27 -21.40
C LYS A 356 14.90 -0.75 -21.20
N GLU A 357 14.39 -0.23 -20.09
CA GLU A 357 14.34 1.22 -19.83
C GLU A 357 15.72 1.81 -19.49
N VAL A 358 16.54 1.09 -18.71
CA VAL A 358 17.90 1.55 -18.34
C VAL A 358 18.82 1.74 -19.56
N ASN A 359 18.61 0.95 -20.62
CA ASN A 359 19.40 1.08 -21.86
C ASN A 359 18.94 2.23 -22.76
N GLN A 360 17.69 2.70 -22.65
CA GLN A 360 17.17 3.81 -23.46
C GLN A 360 17.54 5.18 -22.90
N GLU A 361 17.63 5.33 -21.57
CA GLU A 361 18.13 6.57 -20.96
C GLU A 361 19.62 6.83 -21.29
N ALA A 362 20.43 5.76 -21.41
CA ALA A 362 21.84 5.86 -21.79
C ALA A 362 22.05 6.29 -23.26
N GLN A 363 21.10 5.98 -24.16
CA GLN A 363 21.15 6.40 -25.57
C GLN A 363 20.67 7.84 -25.75
N THR A 364 19.68 8.28 -24.96
CA THR A 364 19.14 9.65 -25.05
C THR A 364 20.16 10.70 -24.58
N LYS A 365 20.98 10.38 -23.55
CA LYS A 365 22.05 11.29 -23.10
C LYS A 365 23.18 11.48 -24.10
N ARG A 366 23.54 10.45 -24.88
CA ARG A 366 24.62 10.59 -25.89
C ARG A 366 24.19 11.45 -27.08
N HIS A 367 22.90 11.46 -27.41
CA HIS A 367 22.41 12.22 -28.56
C HIS A 367 22.15 13.69 -28.24
N SER A 368 21.90 14.05 -26.98
CA SER A 368 21.83 15.45 -26.54
C SER A 368 23.19 16.15 -26.53
N ASP A 369 24.27 15.43 -26.26
CA ASP A 369 25.62 16.00 -26.20
C ASP A 369 26.20 16.24 -27.61
N GLU A 370 25.88 15.41 -28.60
CA GLU A 370 26.32 15.58 -30.00
C GLU A 370 25.66 16.78 -30.71
N VAL A 371 24.46 17.18 -30.31
CA VAL A 371 23.73 18.31 -30.94
C VAL A 371 24.21 19.67 -30.43
N LEU A 372 24.85 19.71 -29.25
CA LEU A 372 25.38 20.94 -28.66
C LEU A 372 26.79 21.30 -29.16
N GLU A 373 27.55 20.35 -29.73
CA GLU A 373 28.87 20.62 -30.31
C GLU A 373 28.83 21.07 -31.79
N SER A 374 27.67 21.02 -32.45
CA SER A 374 27.53 21.38 -33.87
C SER A 374 26.71 22.67 -34.13
N SER A 375 26.56 23.55 -33.14
CA SER A 375 25.81 24.83 -33.27
C SER A 375 26.68 26.05 -33.04
#